data_AF-A0A7G6T687-F1
#
_entry.id   AF-A0A7G6T687-F1
#
_cell.length_a   1.000
_cell.length_b   1.000
_cell.length_c   1.000
_cell.angle_alpha   90.00
_cell.angle_beta   90.00
_cell.angle_gamma   90.00
#
_symmetry.space_group_name_H-M   'P 1'
#
loop_
_entity.id
_entity.type
_entity.pdbx_description
1 polymer ?
#
loop_
_entity_poly.entity_id
_entity_poly.type
_entity_poly.pdbx_seq_one_letter_code
_entity_poly.pdbx_strand_id
1 'polypeptide(L)'
;MPSVLVRALSERARLPLIDETNIDAFLAPAASEPDNAVLFFTGDPSQRPEADDVAVVLPHILQAFQGRLRGAVVLRTAEDKLKARFNVVVMPSLAVTRRDQPVGLLGKIRDWSEYVEKIGAWLAPDAPVMVPLGGPKVEITHAGKKIVR
;
A
#
# COMPACT_ATOMS: atom_id res chain seq x y z
N MET A 1 12.27 -16.35 -8.94
CA MET A 1 10.97 -17.02 -8.70
C MET A 1 10.34 -16.41 -7.44
N PRO A 2 9.02 -16.13 -7.43
CA PRO A 2 8.33 -15.71 -6.22
C PRO A 2 8.32 -16.82 -5.16
N SER A 3 8.25 -16.47 -3.88
CA SER A 3 8.15 -17.44 -2.78
C SER A 3 6.83 -18.21 -2.84
N VAL A 4 6.77 -19.34 -2.13
CA VAL A 4 5.57 -20.18 -2.06
C VAL A 4 4.38 -19.41 -1.47
N LEU A 5 4.62 -18.52 -0.49
CA LEU A 5 3.56 -17.74 0.16
C LEU A 5 3.08 -16.58 -0.70
N VAL A 6 3.98 -15.89 -1.41
CA VAL A 6 3.58 -14.89 -2.42
C VAL A 6 2.78 -15.54 -3.55
N ARG A 7 3.16 -16.75 -4.00
CA ARG A 7 2.35 -17.51 -4.97
C ARG A 7 0.98 -17.89 -4.43
N ALA A 8 0.90 -18.27 -3.16
CA ALA A 8 -0.36 -18.62 -2.51
C ALA A 8 -1.34 -17.44 -2.46
N LEU A 9 -0.88 -16.19 -2.45
CA LEU A 9 -1.77 -15.03 -2.56
C LEU A 9 -2.51 -14.99 -3.89
N SER A 10 -1.82 -15.24 -5.00
CA SER A 10 -2.45 -15.27 -6.33
C SER A 10 -3.29 -16.53 -6.52
N GLU A 11 -2.77 -17.69 -6.10
CA GLU A 11 -3.40 -18.99 -6.35
C GLU A 11 -4.56 -19.29 -5.39
N ARG A 12 -4.45 -18.92 -4.10
CA ARG A 12 -5.44 -19.27 -3.05
C ARG A 12 -6.27 -18.08 -2.61
N ALA A 13 -5.66 -16.92 -2.38
CA ALA A 13 -6.40 -15.70 -2.03
C ALA A 13 -6.94 -14.95 -3.26
N ARG A 14 -6.67 -15.46 -4.49
CA ARG A 14 -7.12 -14.92 -5.78
C ARG A 14 -6.78 -13.44 -5.97
N LEU A 15 -5.68 -12.99 -5.39
CA LEU A 15 -5.24 -11.61 -5.59
C LEU A 15 -4.68 -11.44 -7.00
N PRO A 16 -5.12 -10.41 -7.75
CA PRO A 16 -4.60 -10.14 -9.08
C PRO A 16 -3.10 -9.79 -9.02
N LEU A 17 -2.40 -10.24 -10.06
CA LEU A 17 -1.00 -9.88 -10.30
C LEU A 17 -0.95 -8.61 -11.14
N ILE A 18 -0.20 -7.62 -10.67
CA ILE A 18 -0.19 -6.28 -11.24
C ILE A 18 1.15 -5.98 -11.91
N ASP A 19 1.07 -5.43 -13.10
CA ASP A 19 2.18 -4.90 -13.86
C ASP A 19 1.85 -3.54 -14.46
N GLU A 20 2.76 -3.05 -15.30
CA GLU A 20 2.66 -1.76 -15.96
C GLU A 20 1.46 -1.65 -16.91
N THR A 21 0.93 -2.78 -17.39
CA THR A 21 -0.13 -2.83 -18.40
C THR A 21 -1.52 -2.87 -17.79
N ASN A 22 -1.65 -3.35 -16.55
CA ASN A 22 -2.95 -3.55 -15.91
C ASN A 22 -3.17 -2.72 -14.63
N ILE A 23 -2.15 -2.04 -14.11
CA ILE A 23 -2.24 -1.22 -12.89
C ILE A 23 -3.34 -0.16 -13.00
N ASP A 24 -3.42 0.55 -14.12
CA ASP A 24 -4.39 1.64 -14.28
C ASP A 24 -5.82 1.12 -14.31
N ALA A 25 -6.05 -0.03 -14.95
CA ALA A 25 -7.35 -0.69 -14.94
C ALA A 25 -7.75 -1.16 -13.54
N PHE A 26 -6.81 -1.70 -12.76
CA PHE A 26 -7.07 -2.12 -11.38
C PHE A 26 -7.41 -0.93 -10.46
N LEU A 27 -6.74 0.20 -10.65
CA LEU A 27 -6.95 1.43 -9.88
C LEU A 27 -8.17 2.25 -10.32
N ALA A 28 -8.84 1.85 -11.40
CA ALA A 28 -10.12 2.40 -11.86
C ALA A 28 -11.27 1.40 -11.58
N PRO A 29 -11.71 1.24 -10.31
CA PRO A 29 -12.73 0.25 -9.95
C PRO A 29 -14.07 0.49 -10.66
N ALA A 30 -14.80 -0.60 -10.86
CA ALA A 30 -16.23 -0.53 -11.19
C ALA A 30 -17.02 0.12 -10.03
N ALA A 31 -18.21 0.65 -10.31
CA ALA A 31 -19.04 1.34 -9.32
C ALA A 31 -19.44 0.46 -8.10
N SER A 32 -19.43 -0.86 -8.26
CA SER A 32 -19.69 -1.84 -7.19
C SER A 32 -18.45 -2.23 -6.38
N GLU A 33 -17.27 -1.73 -6.75
CA GLU A 33 -16.00 -2.06 -6.12
C GLU A 33 -15.47 -0.91 -5.25
N PRO A 34 -14.67 -1.21 -4.21
CA PRO A 34 -14.05 -0.19 -3.39
C PRO A 34 -13.05 0.67 -4.16
N ASP A 35 -13.16 1.98 -3.94
CA ASP A 35 -12.17 2.97 -4.41
C ASP A 35 -10.77 2.73 -3.82
N ASN A 36 -10.68 2.15 -2.62
CA ASN A 36 -9.40 1.93 -1.96
C ASN A 36 -8.78 0.59 -2.34
N ALA A 37 -7.48 0.60 -2.59
CA ALA A 37 -6.69 -0.59 -2.88
C ALA A 37 -5.42 -0.65 -2.04
N VAL A 38 -4.90 -1.86 -1.83
CA VAL A 38 -3.58 -2.11 -1.28
C VAL A 38 -2.75 -2.90 -2.30
N LEU A 39 -1.62 -2.31 -2.69
CA LEU A 39 -0.65 -2.89 -3.60
C LEU A 39 0.51 -3.46 -2.78
N PHE A 40 0.74 -4.76 -2.90
CA PHE A 40 1.83 -5.43 -2.20
C PHE A 40 3.06 -5.52 -3.08
N PHE A 41 4.09 -4.77 -2.70
CA PHE A 41 5.42 -4.79 -3.28
C PHE A 41 6.28 -5.76 -2.46
N THR A 42 6.65 -6.87 -3.06
CA THR A 42 7.26 -8.02 -2.39
C THR A 42 8.78 -7.90 -2.26
N GLY A 43 9.44 -7.42 -3.31
CA GLY A 43 10.88 -7.47 -3.45
C GLY A 43 11.38 -8.87 -3.81
N ASP A 44 12.68 -9.10 -3.67
CA ASP A 44 13.25 -10.43 -3.87
C ASP A 44 13.04 -11.28 -2.60
N PRO A 45 12.18 -12.31 -2.61
CA PRO A 45 11.94 -13.15 -1.44
C PRO A 45 13.19 -13.90 -0.96
N SER A 46 14.17 -14.15 -1.85
CA SER A 46 15.45 -14.76 -1.45
C SER A 46 16.33 -13.83 -0.60
N GLN A 47 16.11 -12.51 -0.72
CA GLN A 47 16.83 -11.48 0.02
C GLN A 47 15.99 -10.89 1.16
N ARG A 48 14.67 -11.05 1.09
CA ARG A 48 13.66 -10.45 1.97
C ARG A 48 12.68 -11.55 2.45
N PRO A 49 13.10 -12.42 3.39
CA PRO A 49 12.21 -13.44 3.93
C PRO A 49 10.97 -12.83 4.61
N GLU A 50 11.08 -11.60 5.12
CA GLU A 50 9.98 -10.81 5.70
C GLU A 50 8.79 -10.59 4.73
N ALA A 51 9.00 -10.73 3.41
CA ALA A 51 7.91 -10.65 2.44
C ALA A 51 6.89 -11.77 2.62
N ASP A 52 7.32 -12.93 3.11
CA ASP A 52 6.44 -14.05 3.40
C ASP A 52 5.52 -13.77 4.59
N ASP A 53 6.03 -13.09 5.62
CA ASP A 53 5.24 -12.69 6.78
C ASP A 53 4.15 -11.69 6.37
N VAL A 54 4.51 -10.69 5.57
CA VAL A 54 3.54 -9.72 5.04
C VAL A 54 2.52 -10.40 4.12
N ALA A 55 2.94 -11.40 3.34
CA ALA A 55 2.05 -12.18 2.49
C ALA A 55 0.99 -12.95 3.31
N VAL A 56 1.35 -13.46 4.49
CA VAL A 56 0.40 -14.12 5.39
C VAL A 56 -0.57 -13.11 6.02
N VAL A 57 -0.11 -11.90 6.32
CA VAL A 57 -0.94 -10.86 6.96
C VAL A 57 -1.92 -10.21 5.99
N LEU A 58 -1.57 -10.06 4.71
CA LEU A 58 -2.37 -9.33 3.72
C LEU A 58 -3.84 -9.81 3.60
N PRO A 59 -4.16 -11.12 3.52
CA PRO A 59 -5.55 -11.58 3.49
C PRO A 59 -6.34 -11.20 4.74
N HIS A 60 -5.69 -11.19 5.91
CA HIS A 60 -6.30 -10.79 7.17
C HIS A 60 -6.60 -9.30 7.20
N ILE A 61 -5.71 -8.46 6.64
CA ILE A 61 -5.96 -7.03 6.44
C ILE A 61 -7.21 -6.83 5.58
N LEU A 62 -7.30 -7.49 4.42
CA LEU A 62 -8.45 -7.37 3.53
C LEU A 62 -9.77 -7.78 4.23
N GLN A 63 -9.73 -8.85 5.02
CA GLN A 63 -10.87 -9.30 5.80
C GLN A 63 -11.27 -8.28 6.89
N ALA A 64 -10.30 -7.70 7.61
CA ALA A 64 -10.56 -6.74 8.68
C ALA A 64 -11.29 -5.48 8.20
N PHE A 65 -11.07 -5.08 6.93
CA PHE A 65 -11.75 -3.93 6.33
C PHE A 65 -13.03 -4.28 5.57
N GLN A 66 -13.53 -5.52 5.70
CA GLN A 66 -14.87 -5.96 5.26
C GLN A 66 -15.28 -5.49 3.86
N GLY A 67 -14.37 -5.61 2.90
CA GLY A 67 -14.66 -5.23 1.51
C GLY A 67 -14.64 -3.71 1.26
N ARG A 68 -14.03 -2.90 2.13
CA ARG A 68 -13.69 -1.49 1.84
C ARG A 68 -12.33 -1.32 1.15
N LEU A 69 -11.61 -2.43 0.98
CA LEU A 69 -10.24 -2.47 0.45
C LEU A 69 -10.10 -3.65 -0.51
N ARG A 70 -9.54 -3.41 -1.69
CA ARG A 70 -9.13 -4.45 -2.65
C ARG A 70 -7.63 -4.70 -2.52
N GLY A 71 -7.19 -5.94 -2.64
CA GLY A 71 -5.76 -6.29 -2.58
C GLY A 71 -5.22 -6.71 -3.94
N ALA A 72 -3.94 -6.44 -4.19
CA ALA A 72 -3.21 -6.94 -5.34
C ALA A 72 -1.72 -7.13 -5.03
N VAL A 73 -1.06 -8.00 -5.80
CA VAL A 73 0.38 -8.26 -5.67
C VAL A 73 1.09 -7.71 -6.91
N VAL A 74 2.10 -6.88 -6.72
CA VAL A 74 2.88 -6.32 -7.82
C VAL A 74 3.90 -7.35 -8.29
N LEU A 75 3.95 -7.59 -9.59
CA LEU A 75 4.96 -8.46 -10.19
C LEU A 75 6.35 -7.87 -10.00
N ARG A 76 7.31 -8.72 -9.61
CA ARG A 76 8.71 -8.33 -9.42
C ARG A 76 9.30 -7.57 -10.60
N THR A 77 8.94 -7.96 -11.83
CA THR A 77 9.41 -7.31 -13.06
C THR A 77 8.86 -5.88 -13.23
N ALA A 78 7.75 -5.55 -12.59
CA ALA A 78 7.11 -4.24 -12.63
C ALA A 78 7.46 -3.36 -11.41
N GLU A 79 7.97 -3.94 -10.31
CA GLU A 79 8.29 -3.23 -9.07
C GLU A 79 9.21 -2.02 -9.32
N ASP A 80 10.25 -2.17 -10.16
CA ASP A 80 11.21 -1.09 -10.42
C ASP A 80 10.61 0.13 -11.11
N LYS A 81 9.58 -0.07 -11.94
CA LYS A 81 8.89 1.00 -12.65
C LYS A 81 7.75 1.60 -11.84
N LEU A 82 7.08 0.79 -11.02
CA LEU A 82 5.92 1.22 -10.24
C LEU A 82 6.31 1.82 -8.88
N LYS A 83 7.44 1.45 -8.28
CA LYS A 83 7.84 1.92 -6.93
C LYS A 83 7.83 3.44 -6.80
N ALA A 84 8.34 4.16 -7.80
CA ALA A 84 8.40 5.62 -7.78
C ALA A 84 6.99 6.25 -7.79
N ARG A 85 6.08 5.68 -8.58
CA ARG A 85 4.68 6.14 -8.68
C ARG A 85 3.94 6.05 -7.34
N PHE A 86 4.23 5.01 -6.55
CA PHE A 86 3.58 4.77 -5.26
C PHE A 86 4.44 5.18 -4.06
N ASN A 87 5.50 5.97 -4.28
CA ASN A 87 6.44 6.42 -3.25
C ASN A 87 7.08 5.27 -2.44
N VAL A 88 7.20 4.07 -3.01
CA VAL A 88 7.79 2.90 -2.36
C VAL A 88 9.30 3.05 -2.34
N VAL A 89 9.86 3.24 -1.14
CA VAL A 89 11.30 3.44 -0.91
C VAL A 89 11.98 2.28 -0.19
N VAL A 90 11.19 1.36 0.37
CA VAL A 90 11.68 0.15 1.05
C VAL A 90 10.86 -1.07 0.61
N MET A 91 11.44 -2.26 0.71
CA MET A 91 10.80 -3.52 0.35
C MET A 91 11.00 -4.54 1.50
N PRO A 92 9.99 -5.37 1.83
CA PRO A 92 8.62 -5.36 1.29
C PRO A 92 7.81 -4.13 1.74
N SER A 93 6.76 -3.78 1.00
CA SER A 93 5.86 -2.66 1.33
C SER A 93 4.41 -2.89 0.88
N LEU A 94 3.46 -2.36 1.66
CA LEU A 94 2.06 -2.20 1.29
C LEU A 94 1.78 -0.73 0.98
N ALA A 95 1.49 -0.42 -0.29
CA ALA A 95 1.04 0.91 -0.69
C ALA A 95 -0.49 0.94 -0.70
N VAL A 96 -1.09 1.80 0.10
CA VAL A 96 -2.54 2.02 0.12
C VAL A 96 -2.85 3.18 -0.81
N THR A 97 -3.82 2.98 -1.69
CA THR A 97 -4.25 3.97 -2.66
C THR A 97 -5.75 4.21 -2.55
N ARG A 98 -6.17 5.41 -2.95
CA ARG A 98 -7.54 5.73 -3.31
C ARG A 98 -7.55 5.97 -4.81
N ARG A 99 -8.09 5.01 -5.57
CA ARG A 99 -7.90 4.93 -7.02
C ARG A 99 -6.42 5.01 -7.38
N ASP A 100 -6.04 5.92 -8.28
CA ASP A 100 -4.68 6.14 -8.75
C ASP A 100 -3.79 6.92 -7.77
N GLN A 101 -4.35 7.40 -6.64
CA GLN A 101 -3.67 8.28 -5.70
C GLN A 101 -3.16 7.51 -4.47
N PRO A 102 -1.83 7.47 -4.24
CA PRO A 102 -1.28 6.89 -3.00
C PRO A 102 -1.72 7.71 -1.78
N VAL A 103 -2.28 7.06 -0.77
CA VAL A 103 -2.72 7.69 0.50
C VAL A 103 -1.83 7.28 1.68
N GLY A 104 -1.11 6.16 1.54
CA GLY A 104 -0.24 5.67 2.60
C GLY A 104 0.73 4.59 2.14
N LEU A 105 1.82 4.42 2.89
CA LEU A 105 2.80 3.37 2.67
C LEU A 105 3.18 2.72 4.01
N LEU A 106 3.13 1.39 4.07
CA LEU A 106 3.64 0.59 5.18
C LEU A 106 4.76 -0.29 4.68
N GLY A 107 5.99 0.14 4.95
CA GLY A 107 7.17 -0.69 4.72
C GLY A 107 7.43 -1.66 5.86
N LYS A 108 7.97 -2.83 5.50
CA LYS A 108 8.35 -3.96 6.36
C LYS A 108 7.17 -4.57 7.12
N ILE A 109 7.45 -5.67 7.82
CA ILE A 109 6.52 -6.27 8.77
C ILE A 109 6.29 -5.32 9.96
N ARG A 110 5.06 -5.30 10.46
CA ARG A 110 4.62 -4.48 11.61
C ARG A 110 3.70 -5.28 12.52
N ASP A 111 3.46 -4.75 13.71
CA ASP A 111 2.43 -5.29 14.59
C ASP A 111 1.04 -5.14 13.97
N TRP A 112 0.15 -6.08 14.29
CA TRP A 112 -1.21 -6.11 13.76
C TRP A 112 -2.00 -4.81 14.02
N SER A 113 -1.89 -4.24 15.23
CA SER A 113 -2.56 -3.00 15.59
C SER A 113 -2.12 -1.83 14.70
N GLU A 114 -0.83 -1.74 14.35
CA GLU A 114 -0.34 -0.69 13.46
C GLU A 114 -0.97 -0.78 12.07
N TYR A 115 -1.16 -1.99 11.53
CA TYR A 115 -1.83 -2.15 10.24
C TYR A 115 -3.26 -1.65 10.29
N VAL A 116 -4.03 -2.09 11.29
CA VAL A 116 -5.45 -1.72 11.41
C VAL A 116 -5.63 -0.23 11.65
N GLU A 117 -4.84 0.36 12.55
CA GLU A 117 -4.91 1.78 12.88
C GLU A 117 -4.55 2.67 11.69
N LYS A 118 -3.40 2.41 11.04
CA LYS A 118 -2.92 3.27 9.94
C LYS A 118 -3.77 3.13 8.70
N ILE A 119 -4.11 1.91 8.30
CA ILE A 119 -4.97 1.68 7.13
C ILE A 119 -6.36 2.24 7.42
N GLY A 120 -6.90 2.03 8.62
CA GLY A 120 -8.19 2.60 9.03
C GLY A 120 -8.22 4.13 8.89
N ALA A 121 -7.16 4.81 9.33
CA ALA A 121 -7.03 6.26 9.18
C ALA A 121 -7.00 6.70 7.70
N TRP A 122 -6.30 5.98 6.83
CA TRP A 122 -6.24 6.31 5.39
C TRP A 122 -7.53 6.04 4.62
N LEU A 123 -8.36 5.13 5.11
CA LEU A 123 -9.68 4.84 4.55
C LEU A 123 -10.76 5.85 4.99
N ALA A 124 -10.42 6.82 5.85
CA ALA A 124 -11.33 7.90 6.19
C ALA A 124 -11.57 8.80 4.95
N PRO A 125 -12.81 9.26 4.69
CA PRO A 125 -13.13 10.02 3.47
C PRO A 125 -12.26 11.28 3.26
N ASP A 126 -11.90 11.94 4.35
CA ASP A 126 -11.11 13.17 4.42
C ASP A 126 -9.60 12.94 4.57
N ALA A 127 -9.14 11.68 4.57
CA ALA A 127 -7.73 11.37 4.66
C ALA A 127 -6.95 12.03 3.50
N PRO A 128 -5.86 12.76 3.80
CA PRO A 128 -5.07 13.43 2.79
C PRO A 128 -4.34 12.41 1.91
N VAL A 129 -4.21 12.75 0.64
CA VAL A 129 -3.41 12.00 -0.33
C VAL A 129 -1.93 12.26 -0.02
N MET A 130 -1.07 11.25 -0.19
CA MET A 130 0.36 11.45 -0.02
C MET A 130 0.88 12.43 -1.06
N VAL A 131 1.59 13.46 -0.59
CA VAL A 131 2.37 14.33 -1.46
C VAL A 131 3.55 13.51 -1.99
N PRO A 132 3.78 13.46 -3.32
CA PRO A 132 4.96 12.82 -3.88
C PRO A 132 6.23 13.39 -3.24
N LEU A 133 7.26 12.56 -3.06
CA LEU A 133 8.55 12.97 -2.48
C LEU A 133 9.28 14.13 -3.22
N GLY A 134 8.73 14.64 -4.33
CA GLY A 134 9.21 15.81 -5.09
C GLY A 134 8.32 17.05 -5.07
N GLY A 135 7.25 17.11 -4.27
CA GLY A 135 6.43 18.31 -4.10
C GLY A 135 7.12 19.37 -3.22
N PRO A 136 6.87 20.69 -3.43
CA PRO A 136 7.50 21.73 -2.62
C PRO A 136 7.18 21.50 -1.15
N LYS A 137 8.25 21.39 -0.36
CA LYS A 137 8.24 21.22 1.09
C LYS A 137 7.42 22.35 1.71
N VAL A 138 6.15 22.09 2.02
CA VAL A 138 5.34 23.04 2.79
C VAL A 138 5.90 23.03 4.20
N GLU A 139 6.73 24.02 4.50
CA GLU A 139 7.12 24.37 5.86
C GLU A 139 5.84 24.68 6.65
N ILE A 140 5.48 23.80 7.57
CA ILE A 140 4.51 24.13 8.61
C ILE A 140 5.24 25.05 9.59
N THR A 141 5.16 26.36 9.35
CA THR A 141 5.57 27.37 10.33
C THR A 141 4.55 27.35 11.46
N HIS A 142 4.87 26.68 12.57
CA HIS A 142 4.09 26.81 13.79
C HIS A 142 4.42 28.17 14.43
N ALA A 143 3.54 29.16 14.22
CA ALA A 143 3.62 30.46 14.87
C ALA A 143 3.31 30.30 16.38
N GLY A 144 4.36 30.07 17.17
CA GLY A 144 4.31 30.05 18.63
C GLY A 144 3.99 31.44 19.19
N LYS A 145 2.79 31.54 19.76
CA LYS A 145 2.18 32.65 20.48
C LYS A 145 3.14 33.32 21.48
N LYS A 146 3.29 34.64 21.34
CA LYS A 146 3.98 35.55 22.27
C LYS A 146 3.30 35.50 23.65
N ILE A 147 4.02 35.09 24.69
CA ILE A 147 3.58 35.26 26.07
C ILE A 147 4.30 36.49 26.61
N VAL A 148 3.53 37.57 26.83
CA VAL A 148 3.96 38.73 27.59
C VAL A 148 3.76 38.40 29.07
N ARG A 149 4.80 38.59 29.87
CA ARG A 149 4.70 38.82 31.31
C ARG A 149 5.38 40.13 31.61
#